data_AF-A0A1G3UJW7-F1
#
_entry.id   AF-A0A1G3UJW7-F1
#
_cell.length_a   1.000
_cell.length_b   1.000
_cell.length_c   1.000
_cell.angle_alpha   90.00
_cell.angle_beta   90.00
_cell.angle_gamma   90.00
#
_symmetry.space_group_name_H-M   'P 1'
#
loop_
_entity.id
_entity.type
_entity.pdbx_description
1 polymer ?
#
loop_
_entity_poly.entity_id
_entity_poly.type
_entity_poly.pdbx_seq_one_letter_code
_entity_poly.pdbx_strand_id
1 'polypeptide(L)'
;MDKWNNRETISKSTFWSTFFDTTKDGKKFFSYRMKRWILVISIHLLFFLSFSIDIQTLEGTLNGSRFLGFHLIDIFTTIELFLATHELPVNMIIGTVTIVLFYLLVGGRSYCAWVCPYGILSEIGEKIHNTLVHKKIIKERKFDHRVRHIFWGTFLALSFTSGYLVFETFNVVGILSRFIAYGWSLALIWVVVIFALEVFYSRRAWC
;
A
#
# COMPACT_ATOMS: atom_id res chain seq x y z
N MET A 1 -7.61 -8.57 -21.34
CA MET A 1 -6.60 -8.77 -22.36
C MET A 1 -7.05 -9.94 -23.20
N ASP A 2 -6.97 -9.85 -24.54
CA ASP A 2 -7.27 -11.02 -25.38
C ASP A 2 -6.04 -11.91 -25.50
N LYS A 3 -5.90 -12.79 -24.51
CA LYS A 3 -4.80 -13.76 -24.43
C LYS A 3 -4.90 -14.84 -25.50
N TRP A 4 -6.10 -15.07 -26.05
CA TRP A 4 -6.39 -16.23 -26.90
C TRP A 4 -6.35 -15.89 -28.39
N ASN A 5 -6.95 -14.78 -28.81
CA ASN A 5 -6.95 -14.38 -30.24
C ASN A 5 -5.74 -13.53 -30.61
N ASN A 6 -5.35 -12.56 -29.77
CA ASN A 6 -4.27 -11.60 -30.09
C ASN A 6 -2.94 -11.89 -29.37
N ARG A 7 -2.88 -12.92 -28.51
CA ARG A 7 -1.72 -13.25 -27.66
C ARG A 7 -1.10 -11.99 -26.99
N GLU A 8 -1.94 -11.06 -26.55
CA GLU A 8 -1.44 -9.83 -25.96
C GLU A 8 -0.74 -10.13 -24.63
N THR A 9 0.50 -9.68 -24.51
CA THR A 9 1.23 -9.63 -23.25
C THR A 9 0.97 -8.28 -22.57
N ILE A 10 1.11 -8.23 -21.24
CA ILE A 10 0.90 -7.00 -20.43
C ILE A 10 1.74 -5.80 -20.95
N SER A 11 2.85 -6.09 -21.64
CA SER A 11 3.72 -5.10 -22.27
C SER A 11 3.16 -4.49 -23.55
N LYS A 12 2.29 -5.19 -24.28
CA LYS A 12 1.71 -4.75 -25.57
C LYS A 12 0.27 -4.24 -25.44
N SER A 13 -0.39 -4.49 -24.32
CA SER A 13 -1.78 -4.12 -24.10
C SER A 13 -1.92 -2.76 -23.38
N THR A 14 -2.93 -1.97 -23.73
CA THR A 14 -3.27 -0.72 -23.00
C THR A 14 -3.62 -1.00 -21.54
N PHE A 15 -3.37 -0.04 -20.62
CA PHE A 15 -3.67 -0.22 -19.18
C PHE A 15 -5.14 -0.55 -18.91
N TRP A 16 -6.04 -0.02 -19.73
CA TRP A 16 -7.47 -0.29 -19.63
C TRP A 16 -7.85 -1.69 -20.14
N SER A 17 -7.12 -2.26 -21.10
CA SER A 17 -7.41 -3.60 -21.62
C SER A 17 -6.95 -4.72 -20.68
N THR A 18 -6.12 -4.42 -19.69
CA THR A 18 -5.76 -5.35 -18.59
C THR A 18 -6.89 -5.59 -17.58
N PHE A 19 -7.96 -4.79 -17.58
CA PHE A 19 -9.09 -4.99 -16.65
C PHE A 19 -10.11 -6.04 -17.11
N PHE A 20 -10.24 -6.25 -18.42
CA PHE A 20 -11.24 -7.14 -19.01
C PHE A 20 -10.58 -8.30 -19.75
N ASP A 21 -10.56 -9.50 -19.17
CA ASP A 21 -10.04 -10.69 -19.85
C ASP A 21 -11.13 -11.33 -20.72
N THR A 22 -10.72 -11.92 -21.85
CA THR A 22 -11.61 -12.66 -22.75
C THR A 22 -11.39 -14.15 -22.58
N THR A 23 -12.48 -14.91 -22.57
CA THR A 23 -12.46 -16.37 -22.68
C THR A 23 -12.27 -16.78 -24.14
N LYS A 24 -11.90 -18.04 -24.43
CA LYS A 24 -11.79 -18.57 -25.80
C LYS A 24 -13.05 -18.33 -26.65
N ASP A 25 -14.22 -18.28 -26.02
CA ASP A 25 -15.51 -18.03 -26.67
C ASP A 25 -15.87 -16.53 -26.82
N GLY A 26 -14.91 -15.62 -26.61
CA GLY A 26 -15.11 -14.17 -26.78
C GLY A 26 -15.88 -13.45 -25.66
N LYS A 27 -16.35 -14.17 -24.62
CA LYS A 27 -16.99 -13.56 -23.44
C LYS A 27 -15.98 -12.75 -22.63
N LYS A 28 -16.32 -11.49 -22.34
CA LYS A 28 -15.51 -10.60 -21.48
C LYS A 28 -15.88 -10.83 -20.02
N PHE A 29 -14.89 -11.10 -19.17
CA PHE A 29 -15.06 -11.19 -17.72
C PHE A 29 -14.08 -10.27 -16.99
N PHE A 30 -14.43 -9.93 -15.75
CA PHE A 30 -13.59 -9.09 -14.91
C PHE A 30 -12.30 -9.82 -14.51
N SER A 31 -11.16 -9.27 -14.93
CA SER A 31 -9.86 -9.82 -14.56
C SER A 31 -9.62 -9.67 -13.06
N TYR A 32 -8.77 -10.52 -12.52
CA TYR A 32 -8.42 -10.52 -11.09
C TYR A 32 -7.88 -9.16 -10.62
N ARG A 33 -7.14 -8.45 -11.49
CA ARG A 33 -6.67 -7.08 -11.25
C ARG A 33 -7.83 -6.11 -10.99
N MET A 34 -8.94 -6.22 -11.72
CA MET A 34 -10.09 -5.35 -11.51
C MET A 34 -10.83 -5.66 -10.21
N LYS A 35 -10.98 -6.95 -9.87
CA LYS A 35 -11.59 -7.36 -8.59
C LYS A 35 -10.81 -6.79 -7.40
N ARG A 36 -9.47 -6.82 -7.49
CA ARG A 36 -8.58 -6.23 -6.49
C ARG A 36 -8.76 -4.72 -6.38
N TRP A 37 -8.84 -4.01 -7.50
CA TRP A 37 -9.09 -2.56 -7.52
C TRP A 37 -10.45 -2.20 -6.92
N ILE A 38 -11.51 -2.93 -7.27
CA ILE A 38 -12.84 -2.73 -6.69
C ILE A 38 -12.79 -2.93 -5.18
N LEU A 39 -12.11 -3.97 -4.70
CA LEU A 39 -11.98 -4.24 -3.27
C LEU A 39 -11.22 -3.13 -2.54
N VAL A 40 -10.06 -2.70 -3.07
CA VAL A 40 -9.29 -1.58 -2.50
C VAL A 40 -10.14 -0.31 -2.45
N ILE A 41 -10.79 0.07 -3.55
CA ILE A 41 -11.62 1.27 -3.62
C ILE A 41 -12.81 1.16 -2.64
N SER A 42 -13.45 0.00 -2.56
CA SER A 42 -14.57 -0.23 -1.63
C SER A 42 -14.15 -0.09 -0.17
N ILE A 43 -12.98 -0.62 0.23
CA ILE A 43 -12.48 -0.47 1.60
C ILE A 43 -12.26 1.00 1.92
N HIS A 44 -11.61 1.75 1.03
CA HIS A 44 -11.34 3.16 1.26
C HIS A 44 -12.57 4.04 1.23
N LEU A 45 -13.53 3.72 0.36
CA LEU A 45 -14.82 4.38 0.34
C LEU A 45 -15.55 4.16 1.67
N LEU A 46 -15.43 2.95 2.25
CA LEU A 46 -15.99 2.67 3.57
C LEU A 46 -15.31 3.48 4.68
N PHE A 47 -13.98 3.65 4.65
CA PHE A 47 -13.27 4.57 5.55
C PHE A 47 -13.75 6.01 5.39
N PHE A 48 -13.86 6.50 4.15
CA PHE A 48 -14.34 7.86 3.86
C PHE A 48 -15.80 8.08 4.32
N LEU A 49 -16.66 7.08 4.10
CA LEU A 49 -18.07 7.13 4.47
C LEU A 49 -18.25 7.03 6.00
N SER A 50 -17.44 6.21 6.67
CA SER A 50 -17.41 6.12 8.13
C SER A 50 -17.04 7.47 8.76
N PHE A 51 -16.05 8.16 8.20
CA PHE A 51 -15.67 9.51 8.62
C PHE A 51 -16.77 10.54 8.31
N SER A 52 -17.37 10.49 7.11
CA SER A 52 -18.37 11.49 6.69
C SER A 52 -19.71 11.38 7.44
N ILE A 53 -20.09 10.17 7.86
CA ILE A 53 -21.34 9.90 8.58
C ILE A 53 -21.11 9.88 10.11
N ASP A 54 -19.86 10.09 10.56
CA ASP A 54 -19.45 10.04 11.99
C ASP A 54 -19.90 8.75 12.69
N ILE A 55 -19.88 7.64 11.95
CA ILE A 55 -20.19 6.33 12.51
C ILE A 55 -18.89 5.88 13.20
N GLN A 56 -18.85 5.89 14.53
CA GLN A 56 -17.73 5.46 15.38
C GLN A 56 -17.32 3.97 15.20
N THR A 57 -17.76 3.32 14.12
CA THR A 57 -17.46 1.92 13.80
C THR A 57 -16.05 1.76 13.22
N LEU A 58 -15.52 2.75 12.49
CA LEU A 58 -14.19 2.74 11.88
C LEU A 58 -13.53 4.13 11.90
N GLU A 59 -12.65 4.34 12.87
CA GLU A 59 -11.87 5.57 13.00
C GLU A 59 -10.38 5.28 12.78
N GLY A 60 -9.70 6.09 11.98
CA GLY A 60 -8.24 6.03 11.84
C GLY A 60 -7.77 5.71 10.42
N THR A 61 -6.64 5.01 10.32
CA THR A 61 -5.87 4.84 9.08
C THR A 61 -5.44 3.39 8.92
N LEU A 62 -4.95 3.03 7.74
CA LEU A 62 -4.42 1.68 7.48
C LEU A 62 -3.31 1.23 8.45
N ASN A 63 -2.53 2.17 9.00
CA ASN A 63 -1.47 1.87 9.97
C ASN A 63 -1.95 1.79 11.43
N GLY A 64 -3.14 2.35 11.69
CA GLY A 64 -3.71 2.46 13.03
C GLY A 64 -5.18 2.83 12.92
N SER A 65 -6.05 1.83 13.07
CA SER A 65 -7.50 1.98 12.98
C SER A 65 -8.18 1.43 14.23
N ARG A 66 -9.32 2.01 14.58
CA ARG A 66 -10.19 1.58 15.65
C ARG A 66 -11.44 1.00 15.01
N PHE A 67 -11.55 -0.33 15.05
CA PHE A 67 -12.72 -1.05 14.56
C PHE A 67 -13.60 -1.43 15.75
N LEU A 68 -14.77 -0.80 15.90
CA LEU A 68 -15.74 -1.10 16.97
C LEU A 68 -15.12 -1.12 18.39
N GLY A 69 -14.16 -0.24 18.65
CA GLY A 69 -13.44 -0.17 19.92
C GLY A 69 -12.12 -0.96 19.99
N PHE A 70 -11.82 -1.84 19.02
CA PHE A 70 -10.55 -2.56 18.92
C PHE A 70 -9.50 -1.74 18.17
N HIS A 71 -8.33 -1.53 18.75
CA HIS A 71 -7.22 -0.79 18.14
C HIS A 71 -6.33 -1.71 17.31
N LEU A 72 -6.54 -1.73 15.99
CA LEU A 72 -5.72 -2.44 15.02
C LEU A 72 -4.57 -1.54 14.56
N ILE A 73 -3.35 -1.83 15.01
CA ILE A 73 -2.12 -1.11 14.64
C ILE A 73 -1.16 -2.07 13.94
N ASP A 74 -0.48 -1.59 12.89
CA ASP A 74 0.53 -2.36 12.18
C ASP A 74 1.71 -2.75 13.11
N ILE A 75 2.28 -3.92 12.88
CA ILE A 75 3.35 -4.48 13.73
C ILE A 75 4.54 -3.53 13.82
N PHE A 76 4.91 -2.89 12.70
CA PHE A 76 6.05 -1.98 12.68
C PHE A 76 5.76 -0.72 13.50
N THR A 77 4.56 -0.16 13.34
CA THR A 77 4.10 1.02 14.09
C THR A 77 3.96 0.71 15.59
N THR A 78 3.54 -0.50 15.98
CA THR A 78 3.50 -0.93 17.39
C THR A 78 4.90 -0.98 18.00
N ILE A 79 5.90 -1.49 17.27
CA ILE A 79 7.28 -1.53 17.76
C ILE A 79 7.84 -0.11 17.91
N GLU A 80 7.62 0.77 16.93
CA GLU A 80 8.05 2.16 17.02
C GLU A 80 7.39 2.89 18.19
N LEU A 81 6.09 2.66 18.41
CA LEU A 81 5.36 3.24 19.52
C LEU A 81 5.94 2.77 20.85
N PHE A 82 6.17 1.46 21.01
CA PHE A 82 6.80 0.92 22.22
C PHE A 82 8.18 1.51 22.49
N LEU A 83 9.00 1.66 21.45
CA LEU A 83 10.33 2.27 21.58
C LEU A 83 10.27 3.76 21.92
N ALA A 84 9.23 4.47 21.45
CA ALA A 84 9.05 5.88 21.71
C ALA A 84 8.47 6.15 23.12
N THR A 85 7.40 5.46 23.50
CA THR A 85 6.65 5.74 24.73
C THR A 85 7.02 4.84 25.90
N HIS A 86 7.71 3.71 25.67
CA HIS A 86 8.02 2.66 26.65
C HIS A 86 6.81 2.01 27.35
N GLU A 87 5.60 2.48 27.06
CA GLU A 87 4.34 1.98 27.58
C GLU A 87 3.45 1.53 26.40
N LEU A 88 2.91 0.31 26.49
CA LEU A 88 1.95 -0.22 25.55
C LEU A 88 0.63 -0.55 26.26
N PRO A 89 -0.48 0.12 25.94
CA PRO A 89 -1.78 -0.25 26.48
C PRO A 89 -2.20 -1.64 25.96
N VAL A 90 -2.83 -2.43 26.83
CA VAL A 90 -3.25 -3.82 26.54
C VAL A 90 -4.12 -3.92 25.29
N ASN A 91 -4.95 -2.91 25.02
CA ASN A 91 -5.80 -2.86 23.83
C ASN A 91 -5.00 -2.88 22.52
N MET A 92 -3.81 -2.24 22.48
CA MET A 92 -2.94 -2.25 21.31
C MET A 92 -2.22 -3.59 21.13
N ILE A 93 -1.88 -4.26 22.23
CA ILE A 93 -1.29 -5.60 22.20
C ILE A 93 -2.26 -6.59 21.57
N ILE A 94 -3.52 -6.59 22.02
CA ILE A 94 -4.57 -7.47 21.48
C ILE A 94 -4.77 -7.22 19.98
N GLY A 95 -4.82 -5.97 19.55
CA GLY A 95 -4.95 -5.63 18.13
C GLY A 95 -3.74 -6.02 17.29
N THR A 96 -2.52 -5.81 17.80
CA THR A 96 -1.28 -6.20 17.11
C THR A 96 -1.22 -7.71 16.94
N VAL A 97 -1.51 -8.49 18.00
CA VAL A 97 -1.53 -9.96 17.94
C VAL A 97 -2.57 -10.45 16.94
N THR A 98 -3.74 -9.80 16.88
CA THR A 98 -4.79 -10.14 15.91
C THR A 98 -4.30 -9.94 14.47
N ILE A 99 -3.61 -8.83 14.19
CA ILE A 99 -3.01 -8.56 12.87
C ILE A 99 -1.91 -9.55 12.55
N VAL A 100 -1.03 -9.88 13.51
CA VAL A 100 0.03 -10.88 13.32
C VAL A 100 -0.56 -12.23 12.91
N LEU A 101 -1.59 -12.69 13.62
CA LEU A 101 -2.29 -13.94 13.30
C LEU A 101 -2.90 -13.89 11.90
N PHE A 102 -3.54 -12.78 11.54
CA PHE A 102 -4.09 -12.59 10.21
C PHE A 102 -3.00 -12.60 9.12
N TYR A 103 -1.87 -11.94 9.35
CA TYR A 103 -0.72 -11.92 8.43
C TYR A 103 -0.05 -13.29 8.31
N LEU A 104 -0.07 -14.11 9.35
CA LEU A 104 0.45 -15.47 9.31
C LEU A 104 -0.46 -16.38 8.47
N LEU A 105 -1.78 -16.22 8.56
CA LEU A 105 -2.76 -17.00 7.80
C LEU A 105 -2.87 -16.58 6.33
N VAL A 106 -2.89 -15.28 6.06
CA VAL A 106 -3.19 -14.71 4.73
C VAL A 106 -1.92 -14.29 3.97
N GLY A 107 -0.80 -14.12 4.68
CA GLY A 107 0.48 -13.65 4.15
C GLY A 107 0.59 -12.12 4.11
N GLY A 108 1.68 -11.56 4.65
CA GLY A 108 1.87 -10.10 4.75
C GLY A 108 1.84 -9.34 3.40
N ARG A 109 2.20 -10.00 2.29
CA ARG A 109 2.12 -9.38 0.95
C ARG A 109 0.69 -9.25 0.42
N SER A 110 -0.24 -10.01 0.98
CA SER A 110 -1.66 -9.96 0.60
C SER A 110 -2.28 -8.63 1.02
N TYR A 111 -1.87 -8.07 2.15
CA TYR A 111 -2.34 -6.75 2.60
C TYR A 111 -1.98 -5.64 1.59
N CYS A 112 -0.71 -5.57 1.18
CA CYS A 112 -0.27 -4.59 0.17
C CYS A 112 -0.96 -4.78 -1.19
N ALA A 113 -1.33 -6.00 -1.54
CA ALA A 113 -2.02 -6.26 -2.80
C ALA A 113 -3.51 -5.88 -2.75
N TRP A 114 -4.20 -6.20 -1.66
CA TRP A 114 -5.67 -6.18 -1.61
C TRP A 114 -6.27 -5.04 -0.82
N VAL A 115 -5.51 -4.45 0.10
CA VAL A 115 -6.02 -3.42 1.01
C VAL A 115 -5.35 -2.08 0.71
N CYS A 116 -4.07 -2.06 0.34
CA CYS A 116 -3.30 -0.83 0.19
C CYS A 116 -3.67 -0.02 -1.07
N PRO A 117 -3.96 1.29 -0.95
CA PRO A 117 -4.25 2.18 -2.09
C PRO A 117 -2.98 2.46 -2.89
N TYR A 118 -1.82 2.45 -2.22
CA TYR A 118 -0.53 2.65 -2.88
C TYR A 118 -0.16 1.49 -3.80
N GLY A 119 -0.66 0.27 -3.53
CA GLY A 119 -0.46 -0.87 -4.42
C GLY A 119 -0.99 -0.61 -5.83
N ILE A 120 -2.11 0.13 -5.95
CA ILE A 120 -2.66 0.57 -7.24
C ILE A 120 -1.71 1.54 -7.95
N LEU A 121 -1.22 2.56 -7.23
CA LEU A 121 -0.28 3.54 -7.75
C LEU A 121 1.02 2.89 -8.20
N SER A 122 1.62 2.03 -7.38
CA SER A 122 2.86 1.34 -7.73
C SER A 122 2.70 0.46 -8.97
N GLU A 123 1.51 -0.14 -9.19
CA GLU A 123 1.21 -0.90 -10.40
C GLU A 123 1.10 -0.02 -11.68
N ILE A 124 0.66 1.23 -11.53
CA ILE A 124 0.70 2.25 -12.60
C ILE A 124 2.15 2.68 -12.84
N GLY A 125 2.88 2.99 -11.77
CA GLY A 125 4.28 3.41 -11.80
C GLY A 125 5.16 2.38 -12.48
N GLU A 126 4.97 1.09 -12.19
CA GLU A 126 5.66 -0.01 -12.86
C GLU A 126 5.43 -0.02 -14.37
N LYS A 127 4.20 0.25 -14.84
CA LYS A 127 3.91 0.28 -16.27
C LYS A 127 4.59 1.48 -16.95
N ILE A 128 4.59 2.64 -16.30
CA ILE A 128 5.27 3.84 -16.80
C ILE A 128 6.79 3.59 -16.85
N HIS A 129 7.37 3.03 -15.79
CA HIS A 129 8.78 2.64 -15.72
C HIS A 129 9.14 1.69 -16.86
N ASN A 130 8.38 0.62 -17.07
CA ASN A 130 8.62 -0.35 -18.15
C ASN A 130 8.54 0.31 -19.54
N THR A 131 7.65 1.27 -19.71
CA THR A 131 7.53 2.03 -20.96
C THR A 131 8.75 2.93 -21.17
N LEU A 132 9.25 3.57 -20.11
CA LEU A 132 10.46 4.42 -20.14
C LEU A 132 11.74 3.61 -20.40
N VAL A 133 11.86 2.43 -19.80
CA VAL A 133 12.96 1.48 -20.03
C VAL A 133 12.91 0.95 -21.47
N HIS A 134 11.73 0.59 -21.98
CA HIS A 134 11.58 0.16 -23.38
C HIS A 134 11.96 1.27 -24.38
N LYS A 135 11.69 2.54 -24.03
CA LYS A 135 12.14 3.71 -24.80
C LYS A 135 13.64 4.04 -24.61
N LYS A 136 14.38 3.24 -23.83
CA LYS A 136 15.81 3.40 -23.51
C LYS A 136 16.16 4.75 -22.84
N ILE A 137 15.18 5.41 -22.22
CA ILE A 137 15.41 6.69 -21.51
C ILE A 137 16.08 6.42 -20.15
N ILE A 138 15.87 5.24 -19.56
CA ILE A 138 16.29 4.89 -18.21
C ILE A 138 16.91 3.49 -18.20
N LYS A 139 17.95 3.29 -17.40
CA LYS A 139 18.53 1.96 -17.13
C LYS A 139 17.85 1.34 -15.91
N GLU A 140 17.40 0.09 -16.04
CA GLU A 140 16.85 -0.66 -14.93
C GLU A 140 17.94 -0.93 -13.88
N ARG A 141 17.74 -0.44 -12.65
CA ARG A 141 18.56 -0.78 -11.50
C ARG A 141 17.71 -1.55 -10.51
N LYS A 142 18.22 -2.70 -10.05
CA LYS A 142 17.59 -3.46 -8.97
C LYS A 142 18.16 -2.96 -7.65
N PHE A 143 17.29 -2.62 -6.70
CA PHE A 143 17.73 -2.40 -5.32
C PHE A 143 18.16 -3.71 -4.68
N ASP A 144 19.23 -3.64 -3.88
CA ASP A 144 19.61 -4.74 -3.00
C ASP A 144 18.58 -4.84 -1.85
N HIS A 145 18.13 -6.05 -1.57
CA HIS A 145 17.16 -6.37 -0.52
C HIS A 145 17.69 -6.02 0.88
N ARG A 146 19.02 -5.96 1.05
CA ARG A 146 19.69 -5.58 2.30
C ARG A 146 19.36 -4.16 2.75
N VAL A 147 19.11 -3.26 1.78
CA VAL A 147 18.79 -1.86 2.05
C VAL A 147 17.52 -1.73 2.88
N ARG A 148 16.54 -2.63 2.69
CA ARG A 148 15.30 -2.66 3.48
C ARG A 148 15.55 -2.83 4.97
N HIS A 149 16.44 -3.75 5.34
CA HIS A 149 16.76 -4.02 6.75
C HIS A 149 17.50 -2.85 7.40
N ILE A 150 18.38 -2.19 6.64
CA ILE A 150 19.09 -0.99 7.09
C ILE A 150 18.10 0.16 7.32
N PHE A 151 17.16 0.37 6.40
CA PHE A 151 16.10 1.37 6.58
C PHE A 151 15.27 1.09 7.83
N TRP A 152 14.81 -0.14 8.03
CA TRP A 152 14.04 -0.52 9.22
C TRP A 152 14.82 -0.27 10.51
N GLY A 153 16.09 -0.72 10.58
CA GLY A 153 16.93 -0.48 11.74
C GLY A 153 17.16 1.00 12.03
N THR A 154 17.34 1.81 10.98
CA THR A 154 17.56 3.25 11.11
C THR A 154 16.31 3.98 11.63
N PHE A 155 15.12 3.64 11.10
CA PHE A 155 13.87 4.24 11.57
C PHE A 155 13.55 3.85 13.02
N LEU A 156 13.79 2.59 13.41
CA LEU A 156 13.63 2.16 14.80
C LEU A 156 14.58 2.91 15.74
N ALA A 157 15.85 3.10 15.36
CA ALA A 157 16.81 3.86 16.14
C ALA A 157 16.45 5.35 16.23
N LEU A 158 15.92 5.94 15.15
CA LEU A 158 15.42 7.31 15.14
C LEU A 158 14.16 7.44 16.02
N SER A 159 13.23 6.48 15.97
CA SER A 159 12.04 6.48 16.84
C SER A 159 12.42 6.41 18.31
N PHE A 160 13.36 5.53 18.65
CA PHE A 160 13.87 5.40 20.02
C PHE A 160 14.55 6.68 20.54
N THR A 161 15.33 7.35 19.70
CA THR A 161 16.07 8.57 20.11
C THR A 161 15.22 9.82 20.12
N SER A 162 14.24 9.93 19.21
CA SER A 162 13.40 11.12 19.08
C SER A 162 12.11 11.07 19.89
N GLY A 163 11.64 9.87 20.26
CA GLY A 163 10.31 9.69 20.88
C GLY A 163 9.16 9.93 19.91
N TYR A 164 9.43 10.04 18.60
CA TYR A 164 8.42 10.22 17.56
C TYR A 164 8.38 9.03 16.59
N LEU A 165 7.18 8.73 16.09
CA LEU A 165 6.94 7.72 15.04
C LEU A 165 7.46 8.24 13.69
N VAL A 166 8.78 8.20 13.49
CA VAL A 166 9.43 8.79 12.31
C VAL A 166 8.94 8.13 11.02
N PHE A 167 8.79 6.81 10.99
CA PHE A 167 8.34 6.11 9.79
C PHE A 167 6.94 6.52 9.37
N GLU A 168 6.01 6.76 10.31
CA GLU A 168 4.65 7.22 9.99
C GLU A 168 4.61 8.55 9.21
N THR A 169 5.66 9.36 9.33
CA THR A 169 5.80 10.64 8.61
C THR A 169 6.16 10.43 7.14
N PHE A 170 6.90 9.37 6.82
CA PHE A 170 7.29 9.01 5.45
C PHE A 170 6.43 7.90 4.86
N ASN A 171 5.61 7.23 5.67
CA ASN A 171 4.84 6.08 5.24
C ASN A 171 3.74 6.47 4.25
N VAL A 172 4.04 6.23 2.98
CA VAL A 172 3.17 6.54 1.83
C VAL A 172 1.80 5.85 1.94
N VAL A 173 1.75 4.65 2.51
CA VAL A 173 0.49 3.92 2.71
C VAL A 173 -0.39 4.65 3.72
N GLY A 174 0.20 5.06 4.85
CA GLY A 174 -0.48 5.84 5.88
C GLY A 174 -0.94 7.20 5.38
N ILE A 175 -0.06 7.92 4.69
CA ILE A 175 -0.36 9.23 4.10
C ILE A 175 -1.51 9.12 3.11
N LEU A 176 -1.49 8.13 2.22
CA LEU A 176 -2.54 7.96 1.22
C LEU A 176 -3.87 7.52 1.85
N SER A 177 -3.82 6.67 2.89
CA SER A 177 -5.00 6.34 3.69
C SER A 177 -5.61 7.58 4.34
N ARG A 178 -4.79 8.43 4.98
CA ARG A 178 -5.21 9.70 5.60
C ARG A 178 -5.78 10.65 4.57
N PHE A 179 -5.17 10.73 3.40
CA PHE A 179 -5.66 11.56 2.31
C PHE A 179 -7.05 11.15 1.87
N ILE A 180 -7.31 9.84 1.75
CA ILE A 180 -8.63 9.36 1.34
C ILE A 180 -9.67 9.51 2.45
N ALA A 181 -9.29 9.28 3.71
CA ALA A 181 -10.22 9.40 4.84
C ALA A 181 -10.54 10.85 5.22
N TYR A 182 -9.53 11.71 5.33
CA TYR A 182 -9.63 13.07 5.88
C TYR A 182 -9.50 14.19 4.84
N GLY A 183 -9.08 13.88 3.61
CA GLY A 183 -8.88 14.85 2.53
C GLY A 183 -7.44 15.39 2.42
N TRP A 184 -7.28 16.57 1.82
CA TRP A 184 -5.98 17.14 1.44
C TRP A 184 -4.98 17.25 2.61
N SER A 185 -3.75 16.80 2.39
CA SER A 185 -2.67 16.88 3.37
C SER A 185 -1.33 17.24 2.70
N LEU A 186 -0.53 18.07 3.37
CA LEU A 186 0.82 18.44 2.90
C LEU A 186 1.76 17.23 2.76
N ALA A 187 1.46 16.14 3.50
CA ALA A 187 2.20 14.90 3.43
C ALA A 187 2.14 14.22 2.04
N LEU A 188 1.18 14.59 1.18
CA LEU A 188 1.09 14.09 -0.21
C LEU A 188 2.36 14.33 -1.03
N ILE A 189 3.16 15.35 -0.68
CA ILE A 189 4.45 15.61 -1.33
C ILE A 189 5.34 14.36 -1.26
N TRP A 190 5.38 13.66 -0.13
CA TRP A 190 6.15 12.43 0.02
C TRP A 190 5.67 11.31 -0.89
N VAL A 191 4.34 11.19 -1.09
CA VAL A 191 3.75 10.23 -2.02
C VAL A 191 4.24 10.49 -3.44
N VAL A 192 4.24 11.76 -3.87
CA VAL A 192 4.70 12.15 -5.22
C VAL A 192 6.19 11.90 -5.39
N VAL A 193 7.01 12.26 -4.40
CA VAL A 193 8.47 12.06 -4.45
C VAL A 193 8.81 10.57 -4.55
N ILE A 194 8.21 9.73 -3.72
CA ILE A 194 8.47 8.28 -3.73
C ILE A 194 7.94 7.66 -5.02
N PHE A 195 6.76 8.06 -5.49
CA PHE A 195 6.22 7.61 -6.78
C PHE A 195 7.14 8.00 -7.95
N ALA A 196 7.69 9.21 -7.95
CA ALA A 196 8.66 9.63 -8.97
C ALA A 196 9.94 8.79 -8.91
N LEU A 197 10.46 8.50 -7.72
CA LEU A 197 11.61 7.60 -7.56
C LEU A 197 11.30 6.18 -8.06
N GLU A 198 10.09 5.68 -7.87
CA GLU A 198 9.69 4.37 -8.42
C GLU A 198 9.62 4.39 -9.96
N VAL A 199 9.10 5.47 -10.54
CA VAL A 199 8.99 5.60 -12.00
C VAL A 199 10.35 5.78 -12.66
N PHE A 200 11.24 6.58 -12.07
CA PHE A 200 12.50 6.96 -12.70
C PHE A 200 13.71 6.12 -12.28
N TYR A 201 13.73 5.55 -11.08
CA TYR A 201 14.93 4.91 -10.55
C TYR A 201 14.78 3.41 -10.34
N SER A 202 13.71 2.95 -9.68
CA SER A 202 13.52 1.51 -9.41
C SER A 202 12.08 1.06 -9.46
N ARG A 203 11.86 -0.06 -10.15
CA ARG A 203 10.59 -0.79 -10.13
C ARG A 203 10.23 -1.19 -8.69
N ARG A 204 9.06 -0.74 -8.20
CA ARG A 204 8.52 -1.04 -6.86
C ARG A 204 9.54 -0.86 -5.73
N ALA A 205 10.05 0.35 -5.55
CA ALA A 205 11.01 0.64 -4.48
C ALA A 205 10.37 0.52 -3.08
N TRP A 206 9.08 0.82 -2.96
CA TRP A 206 8.32 0.84 -1.71
C TRP A 206 7.48 -0.43 -1.47
N CYS A 207 7.00 -1.09 -2.53
CA CYS A 207 6.16 -2.31 -2.48
C CYS A 207 6.94 -3.63 -2.66
#